data_AF-A0A1G6PME4-F1
#
_entry.id   AF-A0A1G6PME4-F1
#
_cell.length_a   1.000
_cell.length_b   1.000
_cell.length_c   1.000
_cell.angle_alpha   90.00
_cell.angle_beta   90.00
_cell.angle_gamma   90.00
#
_symmetry.space_group_name_H-M   'P 1'
#
loop_
_entity.id
_entity.type
_entity.pdbx_description
1 polymer ?
#
loop_
_entity_poly.entity_id
_entity_poly.type
_entity_poly.pdbx_seq_one_letter_code
_entity_poly.pdbx_strand_id
1 'polypeptide(L)'
;MGLFDRFIVQSVVIEGEDYGLNEVFKSIDDGIQKLEYIADGILLGMFLMGSITILAAGLLTFIICFLAMFPFKSKEEKKSFWKTQGFVMLGFVIVAALLFGIPYAILA
;
A
#
# COMPACT_ATOMS: atom_id res chain seq x y z
N MET A 1 2.57 6.32 -19.05
CA MET A 1 1.57 6.77 -20.05
C MET A 1 0.22 6.20 -19.63
N GLY A 2 -0.55 7.04 -18.95
CA GLY A 2 -1.81 6.66 -18.31
C GLY A 2 -2.98 6.69 -19.29
N LEU A 3 -4.10 6.07 -18.90
CA LEU A 3 -5.34 6.01 -19.68
C LEU A 3 -5.87 7.38 -20.11
N PHE A 4 -5.54 8.44 -19.38
CA PHE A 4 -5.92 9.81 -19.70
C PHE A 4 -5.11 10.47 -20.83
N ASP A 5 -3.84 10.09 -21.05
CA ASP A 5 -3.07 10.58 -22.22
C ASP A 5 -3.79 10.24 -23.52
N ARG A 6 -4.44 9.06 -23.58
CA ARG A 6 -5.24 8.65 -24.73
C ARG A 6 -6.56 9.41 -24.87
N PHE A 7 -7.15 9.88 -23.78
CA PHE A 7 -8.38 10.67 -23.81
C PHE A 7 -8.13 12.14 -24.17
N ILE A 8 -7.01 12.71 -23.71
CA ILE A 8 -6.64 14.10 -23.99
C ILE A 8 -6.16 14.28 -25.43
N VAL A 9 -5.42 13.31 -25.99
CA VAL A 9 -5.01 13.38 -27.41
C VAL A 9 -6.22 13.33 -28.36
N GLN A 10 -7.36 12.79 -27.93
CA GLN A 10 -8.58 12.72 -28.75
C GLN A 10 -9.41 14.02 -28.77
N SER A 11 -9.18 14.95 -27.84
CA SER A 11 -9.84 16.27 -27.82
C SER A 11 -9.00 17.40 -28.42
N VAL A 12 -7.73 17.15 -28.77
CA VAL A 12 -6.80 18.13 -29.38
C VAL A 12 -6.87 18.07 -30.92
N VAL A 13 -8.08 18.13 -31.48
CA VAL A 13 -8.28 18.46 -32.91
C VAL A 13 -9.39 19.49 -33.03
N ILE A 14 -9.19 20.66 -32.42
CA ILE A 14 -9.83 21.90 -32.88
C ILE A 14 -8.73 22.97 -32.81
N GLU A 15 -7.99 23.08 -33.91
CA GLU A 15 -7.13 24.23 -34.18
C GLU A 15 -8.01 25.49 -34.28
N GLY A 16 -7.62 26.54 -33.56
CA GLY A 16 -8.06 27.90 -33.84
C GLY A 16 -8.77 28.58 -32.66
N GLU A 17 -8.12 29.63 -32.17
CA GLU A 17 -8.62 30.67 -31.27
C GLU A 17 -8.51 30.41 -29.75
N ASP A 18 -7.49 31.04 -29.17
CA ASP A 18 -7.23 31.11 -27.73
C ASP A 18 -8.20 32.09 -27.06
N TYR A 19 -9.36 31.57 -26.63
CA TYR A 19 -10.42 32.32 -25.92
C TYR A 19 -10.15 32.48 -24.41
N GLY A 20 -8.89 32.57 -23.97
CA GLY A 20 -8.55 32.57 -22.53
C GLY A 20 -8.85 31.23 -21.84
N LEU A 21 -9.17 30.20 -22.62
CA LEU A 21 -9.39 28.83 -22.16
C LEU A 21 -8.11 28.23 -21.55
N ASN A 22 -6.93 28.67 -21.99
CA ASN A 22 -5.64 28.22 -21.46
C ASN A 22 -5.48 28.48 -19.95
N GLU A 23 -5.98 29.61 -19.43
CA GLU A 23 -5.92 29.92 -18.00
C GLU A 23 -6.95 29.10 -17.19
N VAL A 24 -8.13 28.87 -17.77
CA VAL A 24 -9.16 28.03 -17.17
C VAL A 24 -8.73 26.56 -17.11
N PHE A 25 -8.13 26.05 -18.19
CA PHE A 25 -7.60 24.68 -18.25
C PHE A 25 -6.42 24.49 -17.28
N LYS A 26 -5.50 25.46 -17.15
CA LYS A 26 -4.45 25.42 -16.11
C LYS A 26 -5.02 25.40 -14.70
N SER A 27 -6.02 26.23 -14.39
CA SER A 27 -6.64 26.27 -13.07
C SER A 27 -7.39 24.96 -12.74
N ILE A 28 -7.96 24.29 -13.73
CA ILE A 28 -8.64 23.00 -13.57
C ILE A 28 -7.60 21.89 -13.39
N ASP A 29 -6.52 21.91 -14.18
CA ASP A 29 -5.42 20.94 -14.09
C ASP A 29 -4.69 21.03 -12.74
N ASP A 30 -4.40 22.24 -12.24
CA ASP A 30 -3.84 22.47 -10.90
C ASP A 30 -4.77 21.99 -9.77
N GLY A 31 -6.09 22.09 -9.97
CA GLY A 31 -7.10 21.63 -9.03
C GLY A 31 -7.21 20.10 -8.99
N ILE A 32 -7.13 19.45 -10.16
CA ILE A 32 -7.15 17.99 -10.31
C ILE A 32 -5.85 17.38 -9.76
N GLN A 33 -4.69 17.96 -10.07
CA GLN A 33 -3.39 17.50 -9.55
C GLN A 33 -3.31 17.59 -8.02
N LYS A 34 -3.87 18.63 -7.40
CA LYS A 34 -3.97 18.71 -5.93
C LYS A 34 -4.88 17.62 -5.35
N LEU A 35 -5.97 17.30 -6.03
CA LEU A 35 -6.89 16.23 -5.62
C LEU A 35 -6.25 14.85 -5.75
N GLU A 36 -5.54 14.58 -6.84
CA GLU A 36 -4.77 13.35 -7.05
C GLU A 36 -3.68 13.19 -5.97
N TYR A 37 -2.92 14.25 -5.69
CA TYR A 37 -1.91 14.23 -4.64
C TYR A 37 -2.48 13.93 -3.25
N ILE A 38 -3.65 14.49 -2.92
CA ILE A 38 -4.34 14.19 -1.66
C ILE A 38 -4.87 12.75 -1.65
N ALA A 39 -5.45 12.28 -2.76
CA ALA A 39 -5.97 10.93 -2.89
C ALA A 39 -4.86 9.87 -2.77
N ASP A 40 -3.72 10.09 -3.42
CA ASP A 40 -2.54 9.24 -3.33
C ASP A 40 -1.99 9.21 -1.90
N GLY A 41 -1.94 10.36 -1.22
CA GLY A 41 -1.55 10.44 0.20
C GLY A 41 -2.50 9.66 1.12
N ILE A 42 -3.81 9.73 0.89
CA ILE A 42 -4.82 8.97 1.64
C ILE A 42 -4.65 7.46 1.38
N LEU A 43 -4.51 7.06 0.11
CA LEU A 43 -4.30 5.67 -0.30
C LEU A 43 -3.05 5.09 0.35
N LEU A 44 -1.93 5.81 0.29
CA LEU A 44 -0.66 5.41 0.89
C LEU A 44 -0.78 5.28 2.41
N GLY A 45 -1.50 6.21 3.06
CA GLY A 45 -1.82 6.14 4.48
C GLY A 45 -2.69 4.93 4.85
N MET A 46 -3.66 4.56 4.02
CA MET A 46 -4.48 3.36 4.21
C MET A 46 -3.66 2.08 4.10
N PHE A 47 -2.78 1.97 3.11
CA PHE A 47 -1.89 0.82 2.96
C PHE A 47 -0.88 0.72 4.12
N LEU A 48 -0.35 1.86 4.59
CA LEU A 48 0.52 1.89 5.76
C LEU A 48 -0.22 1.37 7.00
N MET A 49 -1.41 1.91 7.29
CA MET A 49 -2.26 1.44 8.39
C MET A 49 -2.58 -0.06 8.28
N GLY A 50 -2.89 -0.54 7.08
CA GLY A 50 -3.11 -1.96 6.81
C GLY A 50 -1.88 -2.82 7.12
N SER A 51 -0.69 -2.38 6.69
CA SER A 51 0.56 -3.11 6.95
C SER A 51 0.89 -3.19 8.44
N ILE A 52 0.70 -2.09 9.18
CA ILE A 52 0.88 -2.05 10.63
C ILE A 52 -0.11 -2.98 11.32
N THR A 53 -1.37 -3.00 10.87
CA THR A 53 -2.40 -3.88 11.43
C THR A 53 -2.05 -5.36 11.23
N ILE A 54 -1.54 -5.73 10.05
CA ILE A 54 -1.09 -7.11 9.78
C ILE A 54 0.11 -7.49 10.64
N LEU A 55 1.09 -6.59 10.81
CA LEU A 55 2.23 -6.81 11.70
C LEU A 55 1.78 -6.96 13.16
N ALA A 56 0.85 -6.14 13.62
CA ALA A 56 0.28 -6.24 14.96
C ALA A 56 -0.47 -7.56 15.16
N ALA A 57 -1.24 -8.02 14.17
CA ALA A 57 -1.90 -9.32 14.20
C ALA A 57 -0.90 -10.50 14.24
N GLY A 58 0.19 -10.41 13.48
CA GLY A 58 1.29 -11.37 13.53
C GLY A 58 1.97 -11.41 14.90
N LEU A 59 2.21 -10.24 15.51
CA LEU A 59 2.78 -10.13 16.85
C LEU A 59 1.84 -10.69 17.93
N LEU A 60 0.54 -10.41 17.84
CA LEU A 60 -0.46 -10.99 18.74
C LEU A 60 -0.52 -12.52 18.62
N THR A 61 -0.49 -13.03 17.39
CA THR A 61 -0.42 -14.48 17.13
C THR A 61 0.83 -15.08 17.77
N PHE A 62 1.98 -14.42 17.62
CA PHE A 62 3.23 -14.83 18.25
C PHE A 62 3.12 -14.89 19.78
N ILE A 63 2.55 -13.87 20.42
CA ILE A 63 2.35 -13.82 21.88
C ILE A 63 1.44 -14.96 22.34
N ILE A 64 0.29 -15.18 21.66
CA ILE A 64 -0.64 -16.26 22.00
C ILE A 64 0.04 -17.62 21.87
N CYS A 65 0.77 -17.84 20.76
CA CYS A 65 1.50 -19.07 20.52
C CYS A 65 2.64 -19.29 21.52
N PHE A 66 3.32 -18.23 21.95
CA PHE A 66 4.34 -18.30 22.99
C PHE A 66 3.73 -18.71 24.35
N LEU A 67 2.57 -18.16 24.71
CA LEU A 67 1.83 -18.57 25.91
C LEU A 67 1.33 -20.02 25.80
N ALA A 68 0.90 -20.45 24.61
CA ALA A 68 0.52 -21.85 24.37
C ALA A 68 1.71 -22.83 24.43
N MET A 69 2.94 -22.34 24.63
CA MET A 69 4.17 -23.14 24.67
C MET A 69 4.49 -23.75 26.04
N PHE A 70 3.83 -23.29 27.12
CA PHE A 70 4.00 -23.83 28.48
C PHE A 70 3.77 -25.35 28.66
N PRO A 71 2.89 -26.04 27.89
CA PRO A 71 2.67 -27.48 28.06
C PRO A 71 3.67 -28.39 27.31
N PHE A 72 4.59 -27.85 26.48
CA PHE A 72 5.54 -28.71 25.76
C PHE A 72 6.59 -29.33 26.69
N LYS A 73 6.67 -30.67 26.69
CA LYS A 73 7.57 -31.44 27.57
C LYS A 73 8.94 -31.74 26.93
N SER A 74 9.03 -31.82 25.60
CA SER A 74 10.27 -32.17 24.88
C SER A 74 11.00 -30.95 24.30
N LYS A 75 12.35 -30.98 24.32
CA LYS A 75 13.21 -29.98 23.66
C LYS A 75 13.05 -30.01 22.13
N GLU A 76 12.76 -31.16 21.55
CA GLU A 76 12.58 -31.33 20.11
C GLU A 76 11.25 -30.73 19.64
N GLU A 77 10.18 -30.92 20.42
CA GLU A 77 8.87 -30.29 20.17
C GLU A 77 8.98 -28.76 20.20
N LYS A 78 9.70 -28.24 21.19
CA LYS A 78 9.98 -26.79 21.29
C LYS A 78 10.73 -26.27 20.07
N LYS A 79 11.77 -26.97 19.62
CA LYS A 79 12.55 -26.59 18.44
C LYS A 79 11.72 -26.58 17.16
N SER A 80 10.90 -27.62 16.97
CA SER A 80 9.98 -27.71 15.83
C SER A 80 8.94 -26.58 15.85
N PHE A 81 8.35 -26.30 17.01
CA PHE A 81 7.40 -25.22 17.20
C PHE A 81 8.00 -23.84 16.87
N TRP A 82 9.19 -23.53 17.39
CA TRP A 82 9.89 -22.27 17.08
C TRP A 82 10.21 -22.13 15.59
N LYS A 83 10.55 -23.24 14.91
CA LYS A 83 10.79 -23.23 13.46
C LYS A 83 9.51 -22.88 12.69
N THR A 84 8.39 -23.52 13.04
CA THR A 84 7.08 -23.25 12.42
C THR A 84 6.61 -21.82 12.71
N GLN A 85 6.71 -21.35 13.94
CA GLN A 85 6.38 -19.97 14.31
C GLN A 85 7.26 -18.95 13.60
N GLY A 86 8.54 -19.26 13.39
CA GLY A 86 9.45 -18.43 12.59
C GLY A 86 8.95 -18.27 11.16
N PHE A 87 8.50 -19.35 10.51
CA PHE A 87 7.93 -19.26 9.16
C PHE A 87 6.61 -18.47 9.12
N VAL A 88 5.75 -18.64 10.13
CA VAL A 88 4.49 -17.90 10.24
C VAL A 88 4.77 -16.40 10.39
N MET A 89 5.68 -16.00 11.29
CA MET A 89 6.11 -14.61 11.47
C MET A 89 6.73 -14.03 10.20
N LEU A 90 7.58 -14.79 9.51
CA LEU A 90 8.15 -14.38 8.23
C LEU A 90 7.04 -14.11 7.20
N GLY A 91 6.01 -14.95 7.16
CA GLY A 91 4.84 -14.76 6.29
C GLY A 91 4.13 -13.43 6.56
N PHE A 92 3.85 -13.10 7.83
CA PHE A 92 3.24 -11.82 8.20
C PHE A 92 4.10 -10.63 7.77
N VAL A 93 5.43 -10.71 7.97
CA VAL A 93 6.37 -9.65 7.55
C VAL A 93 6.36 -9.48 6.04
N ILE A 94 6.40 -10.57 5.27
CA ILE A 94 6.37 -10.52 3.80
C ILE A 94 5.06 -9.89 3.32
N VAL A 95 3.92 -10.32 3.85
CA VAL A 95 2.61 -9.77 3.45
C VAL A 95 2.52 -8.28 3.78
N ALA A 96 2.97 -7.86 4.96
CA ALA A 96 2.97 -6.44 5.33
C ALA A 96 3.91 -5.62 4.43
N ALA A 97 5.10 -6.15 4.11
CA ALA A 97 6.06 -5.50 3.23
C ALA A 97 5.54 -5.38 1.80
N LEU A 98 4.82 -6.38 1.27
CA LEU A 98 4.20 -6.29 -0.05
C LEU A 98 3.03 -5.31 -0.06
N LEU A 99 2.20 -5.32 0.99
CA LEU A 99 0.99 -4.53 1.08
C LEU A 99 1.29 -3.02 1.17
N PHE A 100 2.38 -2.62 1.81
CA PHE A 100 2.82 -1.21 1.82
C PHE A 100 3.89 -0.91 0.76
N GLY A 101 4.87 -1.80 0.58
CA GLY A 101 6.02 -1.56 -0.28
C GLY A 101 5.68 -1.44 -1.76
N ILE A 102 4.70 -2.19 -2.26
CA ILE A 102 4.28 -2.06 -3.66
C ILE A 102 3.56 -0.73 -3.91
N PRO A 103 2.50 -0.36 -3.15
CA PRO A 103 1.87 0.95 -3.30
C PRO A 103 2.86 2.10 -3.08
N TYR A 104 3.74 2.00 -2.09
CA TYR A 104 4.75 3.01 -1.84
C TYR A 104 5.71 3.17 -3.03
N ALA A 105 6.20 2.09 -3.63
CA ALA A 105 7.11 2.18 -4.78
C ALA A 105 6.44 2.70 -6.07
N ILE A 106 5.10 2.66 -6.16
CA ILE A 106 4.34 3.18 -7.30
C ILE A 106 3.95 4.64 -7.10
N LEU A 107 3.65 5.04 -5.86
CA LEU A 107 3.09 6.35 -5.50
C LEU A 107 4.12 7.34 -4.92
N ALA A 108 5.33 6.88 -4.55
CA ALA A 108 6.45 7.72 -4.10
C ALA A 108 7.38 8.12 -5.26
#